data_AF-A0AAD9J737-F1
#
_entry.id   AF-A0AAD9J737-F1
#
_cell.length_a   1.000
_cell.length_b   1.000
_cell.length_c   1.000
_cell.angle_alpha   90.00
_cell.angle_beta   90.00
_cell.angle_gamma   90.00
#
_symmetry.space_group_name_H-M   'P 1'
#
loop_
_entity.id
_entity.type
_entity.pdbx_description
1 polymer ?
#
loop_
_entity_poly.entity_id
_entity_poly.type
_entity_poly.pdbx_seq_one_letter_code
_entity_poly.pdbx_strand_id
1 'polypeptide(L)'
;MFSTQEYLDKKTGPYGIGRFSYLQSLVTEFQDTDSEEAKLQVLANLTNFAYDPINYEYIRHLKIIDLFLDITAVPVVDAMLRFKKSKNTRLSNLAVVFLEDYCSQERKDEALKLQAQWDSLVQAQAQTSVQGYTPNTVK
;
A
#
# COMPACT_ATOMS: atom_id res chain seq x y z
N MET A 1 -21.08 18.85 -8.72
CA MET A 1 -21.23 20.19 -8.10
C MET A 1 -20.32 20.21 -6.89
N PHE A 2 -19.47 21.23 -6.77
CA PHE A 2 -18.50 21.36 -5.66
C PHE A 2 -19.14 22.10 -4.48
N SER A 3 -18.75 21.73 -3.26
CA SER A 3 -19.27 22.32 -2.02
C SER A 3 -18.51 23.60 -1.65
N THR A 4 -19.13 24.43 -0.81
CA THR A 4 -18.49 25.60 -0.19
C THR A 4 -18.35 25.39 1.31
N GLN A 5 -17.44 26.14 1.95
CA GLN A 5 -17.24 26.05 3.40
C GLN A 5 -18.52 26.36 4.17
N GLU A 6 -19.24 27.42 3.80
CA GLU A 6 -20.54 27.79 4.40
C GLU A 6 -21.57 26.66 4.32
N TYR A 7 -21.63 25.94 3.19
CA TYR A 7 -22.53 24.81 3.03
C TYR A 7 -22.16 23.67 4.00
N LEU A 8 -20.86 23.38 4.15
CA LEU A 8 -20.35 22.37 5.06
C LEU A 8 -20.62 22.73 6.52
N ASP A 9 -20.38 23.98 6.90
CA ASP A 9 -20.59 24.47 8.27
C ASP A 9 -22.08 24.38 8.64
N LYS A 10 -22.96 24.79 7.71
CA LYS A 10 -24.41 24.67 7.86
C LYS A 10 -24.86 23.22 8.01
N LYS A 11 -24.26 22.29 7.26
CA LYS A 11 -24.60 20.85 7.32
C LYS A 11 -24.07 20.15 8.55
N THR A 12 -22.90 20.56 9.05
CA THR A 12 -22.29 20.01 10.25
C THR A 12 -23.10 20.45 11.48
N GLY A 13 -23.47 21.73 11.55
CA GLY A 13 -24.17 22.27 12.71
C GLY A 13 -23.25 22.38 13.94
N PRO A 14 -23.77 22.90 15.07
CA PRO A 14 -22.95 23.24 16.24
C PRO A 14 -22.39 22.03 17.01
N TYR A 15 -22.99 20.85 16.84
CA TYR A 15 -22.59 19.62 17.53
C TYR A 15 -22.18 18.51 16.56
N GLY A 16 -22.07 18.82 15.27
CA GLY A 16 -21.69 17.83 14.27
C GLY A 16 -20.21 17.49 14.33
N ILE A 17 -19.88 16.29 13.87
CA ILE A 17 -18.49 15.89 13.65
C ILE A 17 -17.98 16.67 12.43
N GLY A 18 -16.92 17.46 12.62
CA GLY A 18 -16.30 18.23 11.54
C GLY A 18 -15.84 17.33 10.39
N ARG A 19 -15.83 17.88 9.17
CA ARG A 19 -15.49 17.12 7.94
C ARG A 19 -14.17 16.37 8.05
N PHE A 20 -13.14 16.99 8.63
CA PHE A 20 -11.85 16.35 8.85
C PHE A 20 -11.97 15.12 9.75
N SER A 21 -12.60 15.26 10.92
CA SER A 21 -12.78 14.16 11.88
C SER A 21 -13.63 13.02 11.30
N TYR A 22 -14.62 13.34 10.48
CA TYR A 22 -15.41 12.33 9.78
C TYR A 22 -14.59 11.55 8.73
N LEU A 23 -13.77 12.24 7.93
CA LEU A 23 -12.87 11.57 7.00
C LEU A 23 -11.82 10.73 7.74
N GLN A 24 -11.34 11.19 8.89
CA GLN A 24 -10.43 10.43 9.74
C GLN A 24 -11.08 9.14 10.25
N SER A 25 -12.34 9.19 10.72
CA SER A 25 -13.02 7.98 11.18
C SER A 25 -13.20 6.94 10.08
N LEU A 26 -13.42 7.38 8.83
CA LEU A 26 -13.46 6.48 7.68
C LEU A 26 -12.10 5.81 7.43
N VAL A 27 -11.00 6.56 7.50
CA VAL A 27 -9.65 5.98 7.34
C VAL A 27 -9.36 4.96 8.44
N THR A 28 -9.70 5.28 9.69
CA THR A 28 -9.56 4.34 10.82
C THR A 28 -10.41 3.08 10.61
N GLU A 29 -11.67 3.23 10.20
CA GLU A 29 -12.54 2.09 9.90
C GLU A 29 -11.96 1.18 8.81
N PHE A 30 -11.38 1.77 7.75
CA PHE A 30 -10.71 1.00 6.70
C PHE A 30 -9.53 0.18 7.25
N GLN A 31 -8.73 0.77 8.14
CA GLN A 31 -7.53 0.16 8.68
C GLN A 31 -7.83 -0.93 9.72
N ASP A 32 -8.86 -0.73 10.54
CA ASP A 32 -9.16 -1.59 11.69
C ASP A 32 -10.10 -2.76 11.34
N THR A 33 -10.84 -2.67 10.23
CA THR A 33 -11.77 -3.75 9.84
C THR A 33 -11.08 -4.88 9.09
N ASP A 34 -11.52 -6.11 9.36
CA ASP A 34 -11.14 -7.30 8.57
C ASP A 34 -12.14 -7.61 7.45
N SER A 35 -13.31 -6.96 7.45
CA SER A 35 -14.36 -7.18 6.44
C SER A 35 -14.02 -6.50 5.11
N GLU A 36 -13.86 -7.28 4.04
CA GLU A 36 -13.62 -6.74 2.69
C GLU A 36 -14.79 -5.88 2.20
N GLU A 37 -16.04 -6.26 2.50
CA GLU A 37 -17.23 -5.50 2.13
C GLU A 37 -17.22 -4.11 2.79
N ALA A 38 -16.87 -4.04 4.08
CA ALA A 38 -16.73 -2.77 4.79
C ALA A 38 -15.62 -1.90 4.20
N LYS A 39 -14.46 -2.50 3.85
CA LYS A 39 -13.37 -1.78 3.18
C LYS A 39 -13.81 -1.17 1.86
N LEU A 40 -14.53 -1.92 1.03
CA LEU A 40 -15.04 -1.43 -0.26
C LEU A 40 -16.07 -0.30 -0.07
N GLN A 41 -16.96 -0.43 0.92
CA GLN A 41 -17.92 0.61 1.25
C GLN A 41 -17.22 1.91 1.70
N VAL A 42 -16.25 1.80 2.60
CA VAL A 42 -15.46 2.95 3.07
C VAL A 42 -14.69 3.59 1.92
N LEU A 43 -14.06 2.78 1.06
CA LEU A 43 -13.33 3.26 -0.11
C LEU A 43 -14.23 4.04 -1.07
N ALA A 44 -15.45 3.54 -1.34
CA ALA A 44 -16.44 4.23 -2.16
C ALA A 44 -16.83 5.59 -1.54
N ASN A 45 -17.03 5.64 -0.22
CA ASN A 45 -17.31 6.90 0.49
C ASN A 45 -16.16 7.89 0.34
N LEU A 46 -14.92 7.47 0.62
CA LEU A 46 -13.72 8.32 0.47
C LEU A 46 -13.57 8.83 -0.97
N THR A 47 -13.86 7.99 -1.96
CA THR A 47 -13.81 8.36 -3.39
C THR A 47 -14.85 9.43 -3.74
N ASN A 48 -16.07 9.33 -3.19
CA ASN A 48 -17.10 10.35 -3.35
C ASN A 48 -16.67 11.71 -2.75
N PHE A 49 -15.92 11.71 -1.64
CA PHE A 49 -15.35 12.95 -1.08
C PHE A 49 -14.21 13.52 -1.92
N ALA A 50 -13.40 12.65 -2.55
CA ALA A 50 -12.28 13.05 -3.39
C ALA A 50 -12.70 13.81 -4.66
N TYR A 51 -13.96 13.67 -5.09
CA TYR A 51 -14.53 14.44 -6.19
C TYR A 51 -14.62 15.95 -5.93
N ASP A 52 -14.64 16.38 -4.67
CA ASP A 52 -14.85 17.78 -4.31
C ASP A 52 -13.53 18.43 -3.83
N PRO A 53 -12.99 19.43 -4.55
CA PRO A 53 -11.69 20.04 -4.26
C PRO A 53 -11.54 20.60 -2.84
N ILE A 54 -12.64 21.00 -2.19
CA ILE A 54 -12.59 21.50 -0.81
C ILE A 54 -12.07 20.44 0.18
N ASN A 55 -12.23 19.16 -0.13
CA ASN A 55 -11.74 18.07 0.72
C ASN A 55 -10.27 17.73 0.46
N TYR A 56 -9.62 18.32 -0.56
CA TYR A 56 -8.29 17.91 -1.00
C TYR A 56 -7.23 18.10 0.09
N GLU A 57 -7.30 19.19 0.86
CA GLU A 57 -6.40 19.38 1.98
C GLU A 57 -6.57 18.28 3.03
N TYR A 58 -7.80 17.90 3.37
CA TYR A 58 -8.04 16.82 4.33
C TYR A 58 -7.54 15.47 3.80
N ILE A 59 -7.78 15.19 2.52
CA ILE A 59 -7.33 13.98 1.82
C ILE A 59 -5.81 13.85 1.87
N ARG A 60 -5.07 14.95 1.67
CA ARG A 60 -3.61 14.96 1.78
C ARG A 60 -3.11 14.77 3.21
N HIS A 61 -3.72 15.46 4.18
CA HIS A 61 -3.33 15.33 5.59
C HIS A 61 -3.60 13.92 6.14
N LEU A 62 -4.70 13.30 5.74
CA LEU A 62 -5.10 11.96 6.17
C LEU A 62 -4.49 10.82 5.34
N LYS A 63 -3.65 11.13 4.35
CA LYS A 63 -2.97 10.13 3.50
C LYS A 63 -3.93 9.19 2.75
N ILE A 64 -5.12 9.69 2.40
CA ILE A 64 -6.13 8.92 1.66
C ILE A 64 -5.66 8.60 0.24
N ILE A 65 -4.78 9.43 -0.35
CA ILE A 65 -4.17 9.15 -1.66
C ILE A 65 -3.28 7.91 -1.58
N ASP A 66 -2.52 7.75 -0.50
CA ASP A 66 -1.65 6.59 -0.31
C ASP A 66 -2.50 5.33 -0.19
N LEU A 67 -3.61 5.39 0.55
CA LEU A 67 -4.60 4.31 0.61
C LEU A 67 -5.12 3.90 -0.78
N PHE A 68 -5.38 4.85 -1.67
CA PHE A 68 -5.80 4.54 -3.05
C PHE A 68 -4.69 3.90 -3.88
N LEU A 69 -3.43 4.23 -3.60
CA LEU A 69 -2.26 3.78 -4.37
C LEU A 69 -1.56 2.55 -3.78
N ASP A 70 -1.88 2.18 -2.53
CA ASP A 70 -1.22 1.12 -1.76
C ASP A 70 -1.32 -0.25 -2.41
N ILE A 71 -2.31 -0.47 -3.29
CA ILE A 71 -2.37 -1.71 -4.08
C ILE A 71 -1.11 -1.88 -4.94
N THR A 72 -0.48 -0.79 -5.40
CA THR A 72 0.77 -0.80 -6.18
C THR A 72 2.02 -0.55 -5.33
N ALA A 73 1.90 -0.61 -3.99
CA ALA A 73 3.04 -0.42 -3.11
C ALA A 73 4.13 -1.45 -3.44
N VAL A 74 5.38 -1.02 -3.32
CA VAL A 74 6.55 -1.82 -3.70
C VAL A 74 6.56 -3.23 -3.10
N PRO A 75 6.18 -3.47 -1.83
CA PRO A 75 6.10 -4.82 -1.28
C PRO A 75 5.07 -5.72 -1.99
N VAL A 76 3.94 -5.15 -2.43
CA VAL A 76 2.91 -5.89 -3.17
C VAL A 76 3.41 -6.21 -4.57
N VAL A 77 4.03 -5.24 -5.25
CA VAL A 77 4.62 -5.43 -6.59
C VAL A 77 5.73 -6.48 -6.54
N ASP A 78 6.60 -6.42 -5.53
CA ASP A 78 7.65 -7.41 -5.27
C ASP A 78 7.07 -8.82 -5.04
N ALA A 79 6.03 -8.95 -4.21
CA ALA A 79 5.32 -10.22 -4.01
C ALA A 79 4.75 -10.77 -5.32
N MET A 80 4.12 -9.91 -6.15
CA MET A 80 3.59 -10.30 -7.46
C MET A 80 4.72 -10.70 -8.43
N LEU A 81 5.86 -10.00 -8.44
CA LEU A 81 7.03 -10.39 -9.25
C LEU A 81 7.57 -11.77 -8.85
N ARG A 82 7.53 -12.12 -7.56
CA ARG A 82 7.87 -13.46 -7.07
C ARG A 82 6.83 -14.50 -7.49
N PHE A 83 5.54 -14.20 -7.35
CA PHE A 83 4.46 -15.10 -7.75
C PHE A 83 4.42 -15.37 -9.26
N LYS A 84 4.76 -14.37 -10.08
CA LYS A 84 4.95 -14.52 -11.53
C LYS A 84 5.96 -15.63 -11.88
N LYS A 85 7.00 -15.82 -11.04
CA LYS A 85 8.02 -16.87 -11.21
C LYS A 85 7.63 -18.21 -10.56
N SER A 86 6.49 -18.29 -9.87
CA SER A 86 6.09 -19.48 -9.13
C SER A 86 5.57 -20.59 -10.06
N LYS A 87 5.67 -21.85 -9.62
CA LYS A 87 5.10 -23.00 -10.34
C LYS A 87 3.57 -23.12 -10.20
N ASN A 88 2.97 -22.33 -9.32
CA ASN A 88 1.53 -22.35 -9.11
C ASN A 88 0.86 -21.50 -10.19
N THR A 89 0.24 -22.15 -11.16
CA THR A 89 -0.35 -21.50 -12.34
C THR A 89 -1.39 -20.45 -11.98
N ARG A 90 -2.15 -20.63 -10.90
CA ARG A 90 -3.14 -19.65 -10.44
C ARG A 90 -2.46 -18.38 -9.94
N LEU A 91 -1.43 -18.53 -9.11
CA LEU A 91 -0.68 -17.39 -8.57
C LEU A 91 0.13 -16.68 -9.66
N SER A 92 0.75 -17.42 -10.57
CA SER A 92 1.50 -16.83 -11.68
C SER A 92 0.59 -16.04 -12.63
N ASN A 93 -0.58 -16.58 -12.97
CA ASN A 93 -1.52 -15.91 -13.87
C ASN A 93 -2.11 -14.64 -13.23
N LEU A 94 -2.52 -14.72 -11.96
CA LEU A 94 -3.00 -13.55 -11.21
C LEU A 94 -1.93 -12.44 -11.16
N ALA A 95 -0.70 -12.82 -10.85
CA ALA A 95 0.41 -11.87 -10.79
C ALA A 95 0.71 -11.22 -12.14
N VAL A 96 0.62 -11.96 -13.25
CA VAL A 96 0.81 -11.39 -14.60
C VAL A 96 -0.24 -10.32 -14.88
N VAL A 97 -1.52 -10.62 -14.70
CA VAL A 97 -2.62 -9.67 -14.93
C VAL A 97 -2.46 -8.44 -14.03
N PHE A 98 -2.20 -8.64 -12.74
CA PHE A 98 -2.02 -7.55 -11.79
C PHE A 98 -0.86 -6.61 -12.20
N LEU A 99 0.29 -7.18 -12.55
CA LEU A 99 1.46 -6.41 -12.95
C LEU A 99 1.24 -5.68 -14.28
N GLU A 100 0.45 -6.22 -15.20
CA GLU A 100 0.17 -5.60 -16.51
C GLU A 100 -0.86 -4.47 -16.39
N ASP A 101 -1.95 -4.71 -15.65
CA ASP A 101 -3.10 -3.80 -15.62
C ASP A 101 -2.96 -2.67 -14.59
N TYR A 102 -2.27 -2.92 -13.47
CA TYR A 102 -2.24 -2.00 -12.34
C TYR A 102 -0.87 -1.40 -12.04
N CYS A 103 0.24 -1.96 -12.56
CA CYS A 103 1.60 -1.51 -12.20
C CYS A 103 2.32 -0.79 -13.34
N SER A 104 2.81 0.43 -13.07
CA SER A 104 3.71 1.15 -13.97
C SER A 104 5.08 0.46 -14.10
N GLN A 105 5.80 0.73 -15.21
CA GLN A 105 7.15 0.19 -15.40
C GLN A 105 8.14 0.69 -14.33
N GLU A 106 8.04 1.96 -13.95
CA GLU A 106 8.87 2.55 -12.89
C GLU A 106 8.75 1.81 -11.56
N ARG A 107 7.53 1.45 -11.14
CA ARG A 107 7.28 0.67 -9.92
C ARG A 107 7.88 -0.74 -10.00
N LYS A 108 7.87 -1.36 -11.18
CA LYS A 108 8.49 -2.68 -11.40
C LYS A 108 10.01 -2.57 -11.27
N ASP A 109 10.61 -1.54 -11.86
CA ASP A 109 12.06 -1.30 -11.78
C ASP A 109 12.52 -1.03 -10.35
N GLU A 110 11.75 -0.28 -9.58
CA GLU A 110 12.02 -0.04 -8.16
C GLU A 110 12.01 -1.34 -7.35
N ALA A 111 10.97 -2.18 -7.52
CA ALA A 111 10.88 -3.47 -6.86
C ALA A 111 12.03 -4.42 -7.24
N LEU A 112 12.43 -4.44 -8.52
CA LEU A 112 13.56 -5.25 -9.00
C LEU A 112 14.91 -4.76 -8.43
N LYS A 113 15.13 -3.46 -8.33
CA LYS A 113 16.33 -2.90 -7.70
C LYS A 113 16.44 -3.33 -6.24
N LEU A 114 15.33 -3.32 -5.49
CA LEU A 114 15.30 -3.75 -4.10
C LEU A 114 15.56 -5.26 -3.96
N GLN A 115 15.01 -6.10 -4.86
CA GLN A 115 15.35 -7.53 -4.92
C GLN A 115 16.87 -7.72 -5.09
N ALA A 116 17.49 -7.03 -6.05
CA ALA A 116 18.92 -7.15 -6.31
C ALA A 116 19.80 -6.67 -5.13
N GLN A 117 19.39 -5.59 -4.45
CA GLN A 117 20.06 -5.11 -3.24
C GLN A 117 19.97 -6.15 -2.11
N TRP A 118 18.78 -6.72 -1.88
CA TRP A 118 18.57 -7.74 -0.87
C TRP A 118 19.40 -9.00 -1.15
N ASP A 119 19.40 -9.48 -2.40
CA ASP A 119 20.19 -10.64 -2.82
C ASP A 119 21.69 -10.42 -2.56
N SER A 120 22.20 -9.22 -2.86
CA SER A 120 23.59 -8.85 -2.59
C SER A 120 23.94 -8.88 -1.10
N LEU A 121 23.04 -8.40 -0.24
CA LEU A 121 23.21 -8.42 1.22
C LEU A 121 23.21 -9.84 1.78
N VAL A 122 22.29 -10.69 1.30
CA VAL A 122 22.23 -12.11 1.72
C VAL A 122 23.52 -12.84 1.35
N GLN A 123 24.05 -12.61 0.14
CA GLN A 123 25.31 -13.22 -0.29
C GLN A 123 26.51 -12.75 0.55
N ALA A 124 26.57 -11.46 0.88
CA ALA A 124 27.64 -10.91 1.74
C ALA A 124 27.61 -11.49 3.16
N GLN A 125 26.43 -11.74 3.72
CA GLN A 125 26.25 -12.36 5.04
C GLN A 125 26.57 -13.86 5.04
N ALA A 126 26.28 -14.56 3.93
CA ALA A 126 26.64 -15.97 3.77
C ALA A 126 28.17 -16.18 3.70
N GLN A 127 28.93 -15.22 3.19
CA GLN A 127 30.40 -15.31 3.10
C GLN A 127 31.10 -15.07 4.45
N THR A 128 30.52 -14.24 5.33
CA THR A 128 31.10 -13.92 6.65
C THR A 128 30.96 -15.05 7.67
N SER A 129 30.00 -15.97 7.46
CA SER A 129 29.71 -17.09 8.37
C SER A 129 30.56 -18.36 8.12
N VAL A 130 31.30 -18.43 7.02
CA VAL A 130 32.11 -19.61 6.64
C VAL A 130 33.55 -19.55 7.18
N GLN A 131 34.03 -18.39 7.65
CA GLN A 131 35.45 -18.17 7.99
C GLN A 131 35.83 -18.49 9.46
N GLY A 132 35.00 -19.26 10.19
CA GLY A 132 35.13 -19.49 11.64
C GLY A 132 35.50 -20.90 12.12
N TYR A 133 35.75 -21.89 11.25
CA TYR A 133 36.05 -23.27 11.71
C TYR A 133 37.48 -23.70 11.37
N THR A 134 38.36 -23.72 12.38
CA THR A 134 39.65 -24.42 12.33
C THR A 134 39.52 -25.78 13.04
N PRO A 135 39.74 -26.92 12.37
CA PRO A 135 39.74 -28.21 13.04
C PRO A 135 41.01 -28.33 13.90
N ASN A 136 40.85 -28.31 15.22
CA ASN A 136 41.94 -28.63 16.15
C ASN A 136 42.39 -30.07 15.92
N THR A 137 43.61 -30.23 15.40
CA THR A 137 44.30 -31.51 15.30
C THR A 137 44.96 -31.79 16.65
N VAL A 138 44.36 -32.69 17.43
CA VAL A 138 44.92 -33.18 18.70
C VAL A 138 45.98 -34.22 18.37
N LYS A 139 47.20 -34.00 18.87
CA LYS A 139 48.32 -34.95 18.85
C LYS A 139 48.17 -35.99 19.95
#